data_AF-A0A9E4KD58-F1
#
_entry.id   AF-A0A9E4KD58-F1
#
_cell.length_a   1.000
_cell.length_b   1.000
_cell.length_c   1.000
_cell.angle_alpha   90.00
_cell.angle_beta   90.00
_cell.angle_gamma   90.00
#
_symmetry.space_group_name_H-M   'P 1'
#
loop_
_entity.id
_entity.type
_entity.pdbx_description
1 polymer ?
#
loop_
_entity_poly.entity_id
_entity_poly.type
_entity_poly.pdbx_seq_one_letter_code
_entity_poly.pdbx_strand_id
1 'polypeptide(L)'
;LDVTPGIMERFREIEDHQTVAALEVILREEVGHVQFGSRWFNYLCEQRGLPAEETYFDLLENFLNGEIRCPLHHQARREAGFSQSELERLEALCKRV
;
A
#
# COMPACT_ATOMS: atom_id res chain seq x y z
N LEU A 1 2.38 -3.13 -3.44
CA LEU A 1 2.16 -3.90 -2.18
C LEU A 1 1.12 -5.00 -2.33
N ASP A 2 -0.09 -4.70 -2.81
CA ASP A 2 -1.25 -5.60 -2.67
C ASP A 2 -1.34 -6.71 -3.74
N VAL A 3 -0.84 -6.45 -4.96
CA VAL A 3 -0.97 -7.38 -6.09
C VAL A 3 0.10 -8.48 -6.09
N THR A 4 1.32 -8.15 -5.65
CA THR A 4 2.48 -9.04 -5.77
C THR A 4 2.30 -10.40 -5.09
N PRO A 5 1.70 -10.51 -3.88
CA PRO A 5 1.50 -11.82 -3.23
C PRO A 5 0.70 -12.80 -4.09
N GLY A 6 -0.41 -12.38 -4.70
CA GLY A 6 -1.22 -13.24 -5.56
C GLY A 6 -0.50 -13.64 -6.84
N ILE A 7 0.37 -12.79 -7.38
CA ILE A 7 1.22 -13.15 -8.53
C ILE A 7 2.25 -14.22 -8.12
N MET A 8 2.89 -14.06 -6.95
CA MET A 8 3.84 -15.06 -6.43
C MET A 8 3.19 -16.43 -6.22
N GLU A 9 1.95 -16.47 -5.70
CA GLU A 9 1.20 -17.71 -5.54
C GLU A 9 1.02 -18.45 -6.87
N ARG A 10 0.59 -17.73 -7.92
CA ARG A 10 0.41 -18.32 -9.27
C ARG A 10 1.70 -18.85 -9.87
N PHE A 11 2.84 -18.20 -9.65
CA PHE A 11 4.14 -18.72 -10.10
C PHE A 11 4.62 -19.91 -9.27
N ARG A 12 4.29 -19.94 -7.97
CA ARG A 12 4.60 -21.07 -7.09
C ARG A 12 3.84 -22.33 -7.51
N GLU A 13 2.59 -22.20 -7.96
CA GLU A 13 1.76 -23.31 -8.47
C GLU A 13 2.35 -24.00 -9.71
N ILE A 14 3.12 -23.28 -10.51
CA ILE A 14 3.81 -23.82 -11.70
C ILE A 14 5.29 -24.11 -11.45
N GLU A 15 5.71 -24.15 -10.17
CA GLU A 15 7.08 -24.45 -9.73
C GLU A 15 8.16 -23.48 -10.25
N ASP A 16 7.76 -22.26 -10.67
CA ASP A 16 8.70 -21.21 -11.08
C ASP A 16 9.21 -20.44 -9.85
N HIS A 17 10.13 -21.08 -9.13
CA HIS A 17 10.73 -20.51 -7.94
C HIS A 17 11.67 -19.33 -8.23
N GLN A 18 12.20 -19.22 -9.46
CA GLN A 18 13.08 -18.11 -9.83
C GLN A 18 12.30 -16.80 -9.93
N THR A 19 11.12 -16.83 -10.56
CA THR A 19 10.25 -15.66 -10.65
C THR A 19 9.72 -15.26 -9.27
N VAL A 20 9.35 -16.24 -8.42
CA VAL A 20 8.93 -15.95 -7.03
C VAL A 20 10.03 -15.21 -6.26
N ALA A 21 11.27 -15.69 -6.31
CA ALA A 21 12.39 -15.05 -5.62
C ALA A 21 12.66 -13.62 -6.12
N ALA A 22 12.52 -13.36 -7.42
CA ALA A 22 12.63 -12.01 -7.96
C ALA A 22 11.51 -11.09 -7.45
N LEU A 23 10.27 -11.59 -7.41
CA LEU A 23 9.12 -10.83 -6.90
C LEU A 23 9.24 -10.53 -5.40
N GLU A 24 9.85 -11.41 -4.61
CA GLU A 24 10.11 -11.17 -3.17
C GLU A 24 11.05 -9.97 -2.97
N VAL A 25 12.10 -9.86 -3.79
CA VAL A 25 12.99 -8.69 -3.78
C VAL A 25 12.21 -7.43 -4.14
N ILE A 26 11.42 -7.48 -5.22
CA ILE A 26 10.60 -6.35 -5.67
C ILE A 26 9.61 -5.93 -4.57
N LEU A 27 8.94 -6.86 -3.91
CA LEU A 27 7.98 -6.55 -2.84
C LEU A 27 8.67 -5.85 -1.67
N ARG A 28 9.85 -6.32 -1.26
CA ARG A 28 10.62 -5.70 -0.17
C ARG A 28 11.07 -4.29 -0.52
N GLU A 29 11.53 -4.05 -1.75
CA GLU A 29 11.91 -2.72 -2.22
C GLU A 29 10.70 -1.78 -2.28
N GLU A 30 9.56 -2.30 -2.74
CA GLU A 30 8.32 -1.54 -2.80
C GLU A 30 7.81 -1.13 -1.41
N VAL A 31 7.99 -1.97 -0.37
CA VAL A 31 7.71 -1.57 1.02
C VAL A 31 8.54 -0.36 1.41
N GLY A 32 9.85 -0.38 1.14
CA GLY A 32 10.75 0.74 1.44
C GLY A 32 10.42 2.01 0.67
N HIS A 33 10.06 1.88 -0.61
CA HIS A 33 9.61 2.98 -1.45
C HIS A 33 8.36 3.65 -0.88
N VAL A 34 7.33 2.86 -0.57
CA VAL A 34 6.09 3.39 0.00
C VAL A 34 6.35 4.00 1.39
N GLN A 35 7.18 3.37 2.23
CA GLN A 35 7.56 3.91 3.53
C GLN A 35 8.19 5.31 3.44
N PHE A 36 9.07 5.50 2.46
CA PHE A 36 9.69 6.80 2.23
C PHE A 36 8.66 7.85 1.81
N GLY A 37 7.70 7.48 0.95
CA GLY A 37 6.56 8.31 0.58
C GLY A 37 5.73 8.71 1.80
N SER A 38 5.29 7.75 2.61
CA SER A 38 4.51 7.98 3.84
C SER A 38 5.22 8.93 4.79
N ARG A 39 6.54 8.76 4.98
CA ARG A 39 7.33 9.63 5.86
C ARG A 39 7.35 11.08 5.37
N TRP A 40 7.64 11.31 4.08
CA TRP A 40 7.71 12.66 3.54
C TRP A 40 6.33 13.32 3.44
N PHE A 41 5.30 12.54 3.14
CA PHE A 41 3.93 13.03 3.14
C PHE A 41 3.52 13.55 4.52
N ASN A 42 3.74 12.75 5.57
CA ASN A 42 3.48 13.16 6.95
C ASN A 42 4.30 14.40 7.34
N TYR A 43 5.60 14.42 7.04
CA TYR A 43 6.47 15.57 7.30
C TYR A 43 5.95 16.85 6.63
N LEU A 44 5.54 16.79 5.36
CA LEU A 44 5.02 17.95 4.64
C LEU A 44 3.64 18.40 5.15
N CYS A 45 2.78 17.46 5.58
CA CYS A 45 1.52 17.81 6.22
C CYS A 45 1.76 18.55 7.54
N GLU A 46 2.66 18.04 8.38
CA GLU A 46 3.06 18.70 9.64
C GLU A 46 3.58 20.12 9.39
N GLN A 47 4.53 20.29 8.46
CA GLN A 47 5.09 21.60 8.11
C GLN A 47 4.03 22.60 7.60
N ARG A 48 2.93 22.11 7.03
CA ARG A 48 1.83 22.93 6.48
C ARG A 48 0.65 23.05 7.43
N GLY A 49 0.68 22.41 8.60
CA GLY A 49 -0.44 22.36 9.54
C GLY A 49 -1.66 21.59 9.00
N LEU A 50 -1.45 20.60 8.15
CA LEU A 50 -2.51 19.77 7.56
C LEU A 50 -2.69 18.46 8.35
N PRO A 51 -3.94 17.99 8.56
CA PRO A 51 -4.20 16.66 9.10
C PRO A 51 -3.83 15.60 8.06
N ALA A 52 -2.73 14.89 8.27
CA ALA A 52 -2.14 14.00 7.26
C ALA A 52 -3.12 12.94 6.76
N GLU A 53 -3.78 12.20 7.67
CA GLU A 53 -4.70 11.13 7.29
C GLU A 53 -5.88 11.66 6.45
N GLU A 54 -6.55 12.74 6.89
CA GLU A 54 -7.65 13.31 6.09
C GLU A 54 -7.18 13.86 4.75
N THR A 55 -6.03 14.53 4.74
CA THR A 55 -5.41 15.01 3.51
C THR A 55 -5.12 13.85 2.55
N TYR A 56 -4.65 12.70 3.06
CA TYR A 56 -4.39 11.52 2.25
C TYR A 56 -5.68 10.99 1.60
N PHE A 57 -6.75 10.83 2.37
CA PHE A 57 -8.03 10.32 1.83
C PHE A 57 -8.73 11.33 0.90
N ASP A 58 -8.61 12.63 1.17
CA ASP A 58 -9.09 13.67 0.25
C ASP A 58 -8.34 13.60 -1.09
N LEU A 59 -7.01 13.42 -1.06
CA LEU A 59 -6.22 13.25 -2.27
C LEU A 59 -6.57 11.95 -3.00
N LEU A 60 -6.81 10.86 -2.26
CA LEU A 60 -7.22 9.59 -2.81
C LEU A 60 -8.54 9.70 -3.57
N GLU A 61 -9.54 10.38 -2.98
CA GLU A 61 -10.83 10.62 -3.62
C GLU A 61 -10.67 11.49 -4.88
N ASN A 62 -9.92 12.60 -4.78
CA ASN A 62 -9.81 13.58 -5.86
C ASN A 62 -8.95 13.12 -7.06
N PHE A 63 -7.95 12.26 -6.83
CA PHE A 63 -6.98 11.88 -7.87
C PHE A 63 -7.04 10.41 -8.27
N LEU A 64 -7.58 9.53 -7.42
CA LEU A 64 -7.66 8.10 -7.66
C LEU A 64 -9.12 7.59 -7.64
N ASN A 65 -10.10 8.50 -7.66
CA ASN A 65 -11.54 8.21 -7.58
C ASN A 65 -11.92 7.36 -6.35
N GLY A 66 -11.10 7.39 -5.30
CA GLY A 66 -11.29 6.53 -4.12
C GLY A 66 -11.13 5.03 -4.40
N GLU A 67 -10.65 4.62 -5.57
CA GLU A 67 -10.48 3.22 -5.94
C GLU A 67 -9.24 2.62 -5.27
N ILE A 68 -9.45 1.56 -4.50
CA ILE A 68 -8.39 0.77 -3.88
C ILE A 68 -8.47 -0.66 -4.40
N ARG A 69 -7.33 -1.20 -4.82
CA ARG A 69 -7.23 -2.61 -5.22
C ARG A 69 -7.05 -3.50 -4.00
N CYS A 70 -7.81 -4.58 -3.99
CA CYS A 70 -7.90 -5.52 -2.87
C CYS A 70 -7.60 -6.95 -3.37
N PRO A 71 -7.25 -7.89 -2.48
CA PRO A 71 -7.11 -7.73 -1.02
C PRO A 71 -5.91 -6.87 -0.62
N LEU A 72 -6.03 -6.10 0.45
CA LEU A 72 -4.91 -5.32 0.97
C LEU A 72 -3.83 -6.23 1.58
N HIS A 73 -2.56 -5.95 1.28
CA HIS A 73 -1.43 -6.61 1.92
C HIS A 73 -1.08 -5.87 3.22
N HIS A 74 -1.90 -6.13 4.24
CA HIS A 74 -1.88 -5.46 5.56
C HIS A 74 -0.50 -5.42 6.21
N GLN A 75 0.26 -6.51 6.19
CA GLN A 75 1.60 -6.55 6.78
C GLN A 75 2.54 -5.54 6.10
N ALA A 76 2.63 -5.58 4.78
CA ALA A 76 3.53 -4.70 4.03
C ALA A 76 3.13 -3.22 4.16
N ARG A 77 1.83 -2.92 4.22
CA ARG A 77 1.37 -1.54 4.45
C ARG A 77 1.71 -1.03 5.86
N ARG A 78 1.59 -1.87 6.90
CA ARG A 78 2.07 -1.51 8.25
C ARG A 78 3.58 -1.26 8.26
N GLU A 79 4.36 -2.12 7.62
CA GLU A 79 5.80 -1.94 7.48
C GLU A 79 6.14 -0.65 6.71
N ALA A 80 5.30 -0.28 5.73
CA ALA A 80 5.37 0.98 5.00
C ALA A 80 4.83 2.21 5.76
N GLY A 81 4.51 2.07 7.06
CA GLY A 81 4.17 3.19 7.93
C GLY A 81 2.70 3.59 7.96
N PHE A 82 1.80 2.77 7.43
CA PHE A 82 0.36 3.02 7.55
C PHE A 82 -0.11 2.74 8.98
N SER A 83 -0.95 3.63 9.51
CA SER A 83 -1.61 3.47 10.78
C SER A 83 -2.75 2.44 10.70
N GLN A 84 -3.22 1.98 11.86
CA GLN A 84 -4.37 1.08 11.92
C GLN A 84 -5.64 1.75 11.37
N SER A 85 -5.83 3.05 11.66
CA SER A 85 -6.97 3.83 11.14
C SER A 85 -6.95 3.91 9.62
N GLU A 86 -5.78 4.20 9.03
CA GLU A 86 -5.62 4.24 7.58
C GLU A 86 -5.96 2.90 6.93
N LEU A 87 -5.51 1.78 7.50
CA LEU A 87 -5.81 0.46 6.98
C LEU A 87 -7.31 0.13 7.02
N GLU A 88 -7.99 0.47 8.11
CA GLU A 88 -9.43 0.25 8.27
C GLU A 88 -10.24 1.07 7.24
N ARG A 89 -9.86 2.34 7.03
CA ARG A 89 -10.49 3.20 6.02
C ARG A 89 -10.24 2.70 4.60
N LEU A 90 -9.02 2.26 4.28
CA LEU A 90 -8.71 1.67 2.97
C LEU A 90 -9.52 0.38 2.73
N GLU A 91 -9.66 -0.47 3.75
CA GLU A 91 -10.47 -1.69 3.69
C GLU A 91 -11.97 -1.38 3.53
N ALA A 92 -12.46 -0.25 4.07
CA ALA A 92 -13.82 0.20 3.84
C ALA A 92 -14.04 0.66 2.39
N LEU A 93 -13.05 1.33 1.78
CA LEU A 93 -13.08 1.72 0.37
C LEU A 93 -13.02 0.52 -0.58
N CYS A 94 -12.28 -0.53 -0.20
CA CYS A 94 -12.24 -1.81 -0.90
C CYS A 94 -13.63 -2.40 -1.20
N LYS A 95 -14.64 -2.13 -0.35
CA LYS A 95 -15.99 -2.70 -0.47
C LYS A 95 -16.91 -1.95 -1.45
N ARG A 96 -16.44 -0.86 -2.05
CA ARG A 96 -17.23 -0.04 -2.99
C ARG A 96 -17.11 -0.48 -4.45
N VAL A 97 -16.23 -1.44 -4.76
CA VAL A 97 -16.00 -2.01 -6.11
C VAL A 97 -16.55 -3.43 -6.20
#